data_AF-A0A516KJN6-F1
#
_entry.id   AF-A0A516KJN6-F1
#
_cell.length_a   1.000
_cell.length_b   1.000
_cell.length_c   1.000
_cell.angle_alpha   90.00
_cell.angle_beta   90.00
_cell.angle_gamma   90.00
#
_symmetry.space_group_name_H-M   'P 1'
#
loop_
_entity.id
_entity.type
_entity.pdbx_description
1 polymer ?
#
loop_
_entity_poly.entity_id
_entity_poly.type
_entity_poly.pdbx_seq_one_letter_code
_entity_poly.pdbx_strand_id
1 'polypeptide(L)'
;MNKSIYKLRPSDYWRIGEHESWFSDLAAKGLHLKKMGIHFAKFVKGEPKKMRYRIEVSFKKKISPEQIQMYSESGWDYITSYNLFHVFSSPEELDAPELHTDPAEQSYTLKELDKKLAANAVTLAISLLLIIGMLSAILFLDGAPILAMVEPGIIQQTILAIFIGYLTYTTLQASISIRALRRNLMEGKPIDHHAPWKKYYRINSTIAFLFIVVVGMSSVLSIVQLVKMDTKTLPEASVGLPIVRLADIEENPDLVRGEPSYVRDGVDWGNRYSYDWSPLAPLQYDTNEEGVVPGETWKDGSGEYTPSIDTQVFQLSIPALSDHLVFDLVERYRYEDNREEFVETEHADLDLLIVHEDEQQKEVFASKGKAVMYVKYHGYADLQSVIEHTVEKINLISD
;
A
#
# COMPACT_ATOMS: atom_id res chain seq x y z
N MET A 1 7.11 -20.31 41.91
CA MET A 1 6.38 -20.11 40.62
C MET A 1 7.39 -20.23 39.48
N ASN A 2 7.22 -21.19 38.56
CA ASN A 2 8.15 -21.31 37.44
C ASN A 2 8.03 -20.10 36.50
N LYS A 3 9.14 -19.42 36.24
CA LYS A 3 9.20 -18.23 35.39
C LYS A 3 8.82 -18.61 33.95
N SER A 4 7.83 -17.92 33.40
CA SER A 4 7.45 -18.06 31.99
C SER A 4 8.30 -17.16 31.10
N ILE A 5 8.72 -17.66 29.94
CA ILE A 5 9.53 -16.93 28.95
C ILE A 5 8.82 -17.06 27.59
N TYR A 6 8.71 -15.96 26.86
CA TYR A 6 8.19 -15.95 25.50
C TYR A 6 9.35 -15.89 24.51
N LYS A 7 9.28 -16.70 23.45
CA LYS A 7 10.23 -16.66 22.34
C LYS A 7 9.46 -16.48 21.04
N LEU A 8 10.02 -15.67 20.14
CA LEU A 8 9.51 -15.52 18.78
C LEU A 8 9.64 -16.87 18.07
N ARG A 9 8.50 -17.41 17.64
CA ARG A 9 8.41 -18.68 16.94
C ARG A 9 8.93 -18.50 15.51
N PRO A 10 9.62 -19.51 14.94
CA PRO A 10 9.81 -19.54 13.49
C PRO A 10 8.49 -19.30 12.76
N SER A 11 8.49 -18.39 11.78
CA SER A 11 7.27 -17.98 11.05
C SER A 11 6.67 -19.09 10.20
N ASP A 12 7.52 -19.98 9.71
CA ASP A 12 7.20 -21.06 8.76
C ASP A 12 6.57 -22.26 9.46
N TYR A 13 5.35 -22.11 9.95
CA TYR A 13 4.65 -23.17 10.70
C TYR A 13 4.55 -24.51 9.94
N TRP A 14 4.73 -24.51 8.62
CA TRP A 14 4.75 -25.70 7.76
C TRP A 14 6.07 -26.48 7.80
N ARG A 15 7.16 -25.91 8.34
CA ARG A 15 8.46 -26.58 8.53
C ARG A 15 8.44 -27.38 9.83
N ILE A 16 7.74 -28.51 9.81
CA ILE A 16 7.46 -29.35 10.99
C ILE A 16 8.75 -29.78 11.71
N GLY A 17 9.68 -30.44 11.01
CA GLY A 17 10.93 -30.94 11.63
C GLY A 17 11.79 -29.84 12.25
N GLU A 18 11.82 -28.64 11.66
CA GLU A 18 12.53 -27.50 12.24
C GLU A 18 11.87 -26.97 13.51
N HIS A 19 10.54 -27.01 13.61
CA HIS A 19 9.83 -26.64 14.83
C HIS A 19 10.08 -27.65 15.94
N GLU A 20 10.06 -28.94 15.62
CA GLU A 20 10.38 -30.02 16.57
C GLU A 20 11.83 -29.89 17.08
N SER A 21 12.78 -29.66 16.18
CA SER A 21 14.18 -29.40 16.53
C SER A 21 14.31 -28.13 17.38
N TRP A 22 13.60 -27.05 17.05
CA TRP A 22 13.60 -25.82 17.83
C TRP A 22 13.11 -26.03 19.27
N PHE A 23 12.01 -26.77 19.47
CA PHE A 23 11.51 -27.08 20.80
C PHE A 23 12.49 -27.95 21.60
N SER A 24 13.09 -28.94 20.94
CA SER A 24 14.06 -29.87 21.55
C SER A 24 15.34 -29.13 21.98
N ASP A 25 15.88 -28.24 21.12
CA ASP A 25 17.03 -27.37 21.40
C ASP A 25 16.79 -26.42 22.58
N LEU A 26 15.55 -25.98 22.79
CA LEU A 26 15.18 -25.10 23.90
C LEU A 26 14.98 -25.89 25.20
N ALA A 27 14.36 -27.06 25.15
CA ALA A 27 14.22 -27.94 26.31
C ALA A 27 15.58 -28.40 26.85
N ALA A 28 16.53 -28.69 25.97
CA ALA A 28 17.93 -28.99 26.33
C ALA A 28 18.64 -27.82 27.04
N LYS A 29 18.06 -26.61 27.02
CA LYS A 29 18.54 -25.42 27.75
C LYS A 29 17.66 -25.05 28.94
N GLY A 30 16.73 -25.94 29.32
CA GLY A 30 15.81 -25.75 30.44
C GLY A 30 14.58 -24.90 30.12
N LEU A 31 14.23 -24.75 28.83
CA LEU A 31 13.02 -24.05 28.39
C LEU A 31 12.01 -25.05 27.83
N HIS A 32 11.03 -25.44 28.64
CA HIS A 32 10.02 -26.44 28.29
C HIS A 32 8.80 -25.78 27.67
N LEU A 33 8.37 -26.26 26.51
CA LEU A 33 7.21 -25.70 25.80
C LEU A 33 5.94 -25.83 26.67
N LYS A 34 5.14 -24.77 26.74
CA LYS A 34 3.85 -24.76 27.44
C LYS A 34 2.68 -24.32 26.56
N LYS A 35 2.90 -23.37 25.65
CA LYS A 35 1.85 -22.91 24.73
C LYS A 35 2.44 -22.49 23.40
N MET A 36 1.80 -22.90 22.31
CA MET A 36 2.12 -22.43 20.96
C MET A 36 1.12 -21.36 20.54
N GLY A 37 1.62 -20.19 20.13
CA GLY A 37 0.84 -19.11 19.52
C GLY A 37 1.28 -18.85 18.09
N ILE A 38 0.63 -17.88 17.43
CA ILE A 38 0.91 -17.53 16.03
C ILE A 38 2.32 -16.97 15.81
N HIS A 39 2.76 -16.02 16.63
CA HIS A 39 4.08 -15.39 16.53
C HIS A 39 5.00 -15.77 17.69
N PHE A 40 4.43 -16.11 18.85
CA PHE A 40 5.21 -16.42 20.05
C PHE A 40 4.84 -17.79 20.61
N ALA A 41 5.85 -18.52 21.07
CA ALA A 41 5.64 -19.68 21.93
C ALA A 41 6.03 -19.34 23.37
N LYS A 42 5.23 -19.83 24.31
CA LYS A 42 5.44 -19.69 25.75
C LYS A 42 6.15 -20.92 26.28
N PHE A 43 7.24 -20.69 26.99
CA PHE A 43 8.06 -21.71 27.64
C PHE A 43 8.04 -21.49 29.15
N VAL A 44 8.28 -22.57 29.90
CA VAL A 44 8.49 -22.56 31.34
C VAL A 44 9.93 -22.90 31.62
N LYS A 45 10.62 -22.07 32.42
CA LYS A 45 11.98 -22.37 32.86
C LYS A 45 11.95 -23.53 33.85
N GLY A 46 12.78 -24.54 33.60
CA GLY A 46 13.01 -25.69 34.47
C GLY A 46 14.43 -26.23 34.25
N GLU A 47 14.68 -27.45 34.70
CA GLU A 47 15.98 -28.10 34.50
C GLU A 47 16.22 -28.43 33.02
N PRO A 48 17.44 -28.24 32.50
CA PRO A 48 17.84 -28.73 31.18
C PRO A 48 17.55 -30.22 31.04
N LYS A 49 16.73 -30.58 30.05
CA LYS A 49 16.37 -31.98 29.78
C LYS A 49 16.32 -32.24 28.29
N LYS A 50 16.85 -33.39 27.87
CA LYS A 50 16.69 -33.85 26.48
C LYS A 50 15.27 -34.37 26.30
N MET A 51 14.50 -33.64 25.50
CA MET A 51 13.10 -33.92 25.20
C MET A 51 12.95 -34.06 23.68
N ARG A 52 12.21 -35.06 23.25
CA ARG A 52 11.73 -35.20 21.87
C ARG A 52 10.40 -34.49 21.77
N TYR A 53 10.22 -33.68 20.73
CA TYR A 53 8.94 -33.08 20.38
C TYR A 53 8.45 -33.63 19.04
N ARG A 54 7.15 -33.88 18.93
CA ARG A 54 6.50 -34.31 17.69
C ARG A 54 5.25 -33.49 17.42
N ILE A 55 5.05 -33.11 16.16
CA ILE A 55 3.92 -32.33 15.73
C ILE A 55 2.99 -33.20 14.88
N GLU A 56 1.78 -33.36 15.37
CA GLU A 56 0.69 -34.02 14.67
C GLU A 56 -0.19 -33.00 13.97
N VAL A 57 -0.52 -33.26 12.70
CA VAL A 57 -1.40 -32.39 11.91
C VAL A 57 -2.81 -32.96 11.89
N SER A 58 -3.77 -32.21 12.43
CA SER A 58 -5.17 -32.61 12.45
C SER A 58 -6.09 -31.48 11.98
N PHE A 59 -7.05 -31.83 11.12
CA PHE A 59 -8.13 -30.92 10.71
C PHE A 59 -9.30 -30.89 11.71
N LYS A 60 -9.26 -31.74 12.73
CA LYS A 60 -10.18 -31.64 13.86
C LYS A 60 -9.65 -30.56 14.80
N LYS A 61 -10.54 -29.66 15.25
CA LYS A 61 -10.19 -28.55 16.17
C LYS A 61 -9.53 -29.02 17.48
N LYS A 62 -9.75 -30.29 17.86
CA LYS A 62 -9.11 -30.99 18.96
C LYS A 62 -8.77 -32.41 18.49
N ILE A 63 -7.60 -32.91 18.88
CA ILE A 63 -7.30 -34.34 18.88
C ILE A 63 -8.24 -35.02 19.90
N SER A 64 -8.71 -36.22 19.59
CA SER A 64 -9.64 -36.91 20.46
C SER A 64 -8.93 -37.36 21.76
N PRO A 65 -9.63 -37.39 22.91
CA PRO A 65 -9.06 -37.87 24.16
C PRO A 65 -8.47 -39.28 24.04
N GLU A 66 -9.08 -40.14 23.23
CA GLU A 66 -8.64 -41.52 23.00
C GLU A 66 -7.29 -41.55 22.27
N GLN A 67 -7.09 -40.68 21.28
CA GLN A 67 -5.79 -40.57 20.57
C GLN A 67 -4.71 -39.98 21.48
N ILE A 68 -5.05 -39.00 22.33
CA ILE A 68 -4.11 -38.47 23.34
C ILE A 68 -3.72 -39.57 24.34
N GLN A 69 -4.69 -40.35 24.80
CA GLN A 69 -4.46 -41.45 25.74
C GLN A 69 -3.59 -42.54 25.11
N MET A 70 -3.85 -42.94 23.88
CA MET A 70 -3.04 -43.91 23.12
C MET A 70 -1.58 -43.47 22.99
N TYR A 71 -1.34 -42.19 22.70
CA TYR A 71 0.01 -41.64 22.66
C TYR A 71 0.66 -41.55 24.04
N SER A 72 -0.11 -41.20 25.08
CA SER A 72 0.36 -41.19 26.47
C SER A 72 0.78 -42.57 26.96
N GLU A 73 0.04 -43.62 26.62
CA GLU A 73 0.40 -45.02 26.88
C GLU A 73 1.69 -45.43 26.17
N SER A 74 2.00 -44.79 25.05
CA SER A 74 3.26 -44.96 24.30
C SER A 74 4.38 -44.01 24.78
N GLY A 75 4.18 -43.27 25.87
CA GLY A 75 5.20 -42.39 26.47
C GLY A 75 5.21 -40.94 25.94
N TRP A 76 4.16 -40.49 25.24
CA TRP A 76 4.03 -39.12 24.72
C TRP A 76 3.01 -38.29 25.48
N ASP A 77 3.46 -37.15 26.02
CA ASP A 77 2.58 -36.18 26.68
C ASP A 77 2.08 -35.13 25.70
N TYR A 78 0.77 -34.85 25.71
CA TYR A 78 0.21 -33.74 24.94
C TYR A 78 0.50 -32.40 25.62
N ILE A 79 1.08 -31.45 24.86
CA ILE A 79 1.53 -30.16 25.40
C ILE A 79 0.61 -29.03 25.00
N THR A 80 0.40 -28.83 23.70
CA THR A 80 -0.30 -27.65 23.19
C THR A 80 -0.72 -27.82 21.74
N SER A 81 -1.52 -26.90 21.22
CA SER A 81 -1.81 -26.80 19.80
C SER A 81 -1.90 -25.36 19.33
N TYR A 82 -1.72 -25.17 18.02
CA TYR A 82 -2.06 -23.96 17.32
C TYR A 82 -2.60 -24.30 15.93
N ASN A 83 -3.83 -23.88 15.65
CA ASN A 83 -4.56 -24.21 14.43
C ASN A 83 -4.62 -25.74 14.21
N LEU A 84 -3.98 -26.25 13.16
CA LEU A 84 -3.97 -27.67 12.78
C LEU A 84 -2.84 -28.46 13.42
N PHE A 85 -1.92 -27.79 14.12
CA PHE A 85 -0.66 -28.38 14.61
C PHE A 85 -0.76 -28.66 16.11
N HIS A 86 -0.60 -29.92 16.49
CA HIS A 86 -0.69 -30.43 17.84
C HIS A 86 0.68 -30.94 18.28
N VAL A 87 1.18 -30.47 19.42
CA VAL A 87 2.53 -30.77 19.88
C VAL A 87 2.49 -31.76 21.04
N PHE A 88 3.22 -32.86 20.87
CA PHE A 88 3.49 -33.87 21.88
C PHE A 88 4.96 -33.81 22.29
N SER A 89 5.28 -34.27 23.50
CA SER A 89 6.65 -34.39 23.96
C SER A 89 6.91 -35.66 24.74
N SER A 90 8.12 -36.18 24.67
CA SER A 90 8.57 -37.32 25.47
C SER A 90 10.02 -37.11 25.92
N PRO A 91 10.38 -37.45 27.17
CA PRO A 91 11.78 -37.57 27.56
C PRO A 91 12.55 -38.52 26.63
N GLU A 92 13.74 -38.13 26.19
CA GLU A 92 14.56 -38.96 25.30
C GLU A 92 14.90 -40.34 25.92
N GLU A 93 15.06 -40.37 27.25
CA GLU A 93 15.34 -41.58 28.04
C GLU A 93 14.24 -42.65 28.01
N LEU A 94 12.98 -42.26 27.74
CA LEU A 94 11.86 -43.21 27.67
C LEU A 94 11.86 -44.00 26.35
N ASP A 95 12.65 -43.57 25.36
CA ASP A 95 12.72 -44.17 24.02
C ASP A 95 11.35 -44.50 23.43
N ALA A 96 10.39 -43.57 23.59
CA ALA A 96 9.03 -43.73 23.11
C ALA A 96 9.01 -44.03 21.60
N PRO A 97 8.20 -45.00 21.13
CA PRO A 97 8.06 -45.28 19.71
C PRO A 97 7.55 -44.03 18.96
N GLU A 98 7.90 -43.88 17.68
CA GLU A 98 7.40 -42.76 16.88
C GLU A 98 5.87 -42.76 16.79
N LEU A 99 5.26 -41.57 16.76
CA LEU A 99 3.79 -41.42 16.72
C LEU A 99 3.16 -42.11 15.51
N HIS A 100 3.89 -42.18 14.40
CA HIS A 100 3.54 -42.91 13.18
C HIS A 100 4.62 -43.93 12.89
N THR A 101 4.23 -45.21 12.81
CA THR A 101 5.15 -46.31 12.46
C THR A 101 5.41 -46.39 10.96
N ASP A 102 4.46 -45.94 10.14
CA ASP A 102 4.59 -45.86 8.68
C ASP A 102 4.60 -44.39 8.21
N PRO A 103 5.73 -43.89 7.66
CA PRO A 103 5.79 -42.56 7.06
C PRO A 103 4.72 -42.34 5.97
N ALA A 104 4.36 -43.38 5.21
CA ALA A 104 3.34 -43.26 4.17
C ALA A 104 1.95 -42.98 4.77
N GLU A 105 1.63 -43.57 5.92
CA GLU A 105 0.41 -43.27 6.68
C GLU A 105 0.40 -41.81 7.15
N GLN A 106 1.51 -41.33 7.70
CA GLN A 106 1.66 -39.94 8.13
C GLN A 106 1.43 -38.96 6.97
N SER A 107 1.78 -39.32 5.74
CA SER A 107 1.56 -38.48 4.54
C SER A 107 0.08 -38.13 4.30
N TYR A 108 -0.84 -39.00 4.73
CA TYR A 108 -2.28 -38.78 4.57
C TYR A 108 -2.81 -37.69 5.51
N THR A 109 -2.20 -37.51 6.68
CA THR A 109 -2.55 -36.43 7.63
C THR A 109 -2.29 -35.04 7.02
N LEU A 110 -1.28 -34.95 6.13
CA LEU A 110 -0.90 -33.72 5.44
C LEU A 110 -1.69 -33.45 4.15
N LYS A 111 -2.48 -34.41 3.66
CA LYS A 111 -3.17 -34.30 2.35
C LYS A 111 -4.11 -33.11 2.29
N GLU A 112 -4.92 -32.91 3.33
CA GLU A 112 -5.86 -31.78 3.38
C GLU A 112 -5.12 -30.45 3.60
N LEU A 113 -3.95 -30.47 4.27
CA LEU A 113 -3.10 -29.29 4.41
C LEU A 113 -2.47 -28.87 3.07
N ASP A 114 -1.94 -29.82 2.30
CA ASP A 114 -1.42 -29.60 0.94
C ASP A 114 -2.50 -28.97 0.05
N LYS A 115 -3.69 -29.57 0.00
CA LYS A 115 -4.82 -29.03 -0.79
C LYS A 115 -5.20 -27.61 -0.38
N LYS A 116 -5.32 -27.35 0.93
CA LYS A 116 -5.69 -26.04 1.45
C LYS A 116 -4.63 -24.98 1.13
N LEU A 117 -3.35 -25.29 1.32
CA LEU A 117 -2.26 -24.37 1.01
C LEU A 117 -2.15 -24.13 -0.50
N ALA A 118 -2.38 -25.15 -1.33
CA ALA A 118 -2.42 -25.02 -2.77
C ALA A 118 -3.57 -24.12 -3.23
N ALA A 119 -4.79 -24.33 -2.70
CA ALA A 119 -5.94 -23.48 -3.00
C ALA A 119 -5.68 -22.03 -2.58
N ASN A 120 -5.19 -21.81 -1.35
CA ASN A 120 -4.83 -20.48 -0.87
C ASN A 120 -3.76 -19.82 -1.73
N ALA A 121 -2.74 -20.56 -2.17
CA ALA A 121 -1.69 -20.05 -3.04
C ALA A 121 -2.26 -19.60 -4.40
N VAL A 122 -3.17 -20.38 -4.98
CA VAL A 122 -3.86 -20.01 -6.24
C VAL A 122 -4.73 -18.77 -6.03
N THR A 123 -5.53 -18.71 -4.97
CA THR A 123 -6.37 -17.55 -4.65
C THR A 123 -5.52 -16.29 -4.48
N LEU A 124 -4.45 -16.36 -3.68
CA LEU A 124 -3.56 -15.21 -3.44
C LEU A 124 -2.79 -14.80 -4.70
N ALA A 125 -2.39 -15.76 -5.55
CA ALA A 125 -1.76 -15.45 -6.83
C ALA A 125 -2.73 -14.71 -7.77
N ILE A 126 -4.00 -15.13 -7.85
CA ILE A 126 -5.03 -14.42 -8.61
C ILE A 126 -5.26 -13.02 -8.03
N SER A 127 -5.40 -12.90 -6.70
CA SER A 127 -5.54 -11.59 -6.04
C SER A 127 -4.35 -10.66 -6.33
N LEU A 128 -3.13 -11.20 -6.31
CA LEU A 128 -1.92 -10.44 -6.65
C LEU A 128 -1.95 -9.96 -8.10
N LEU A 129 -2.33 -10.81 -9.05
CA LEU A 129 -2.47 -10.43 -10.45
C LEU A 129 -3.52 -9.34 -10.66
N LEU A 130 -4.67 -9.44 -9.97
CA LEU A 130 -5.71 -8.41 -10.02
C LEU A 130 -5.21 -7.07 -9.48
N ILE A 131 -4.50 -7.07 -8.34
CA ILE A 131 -3.97 -5.84 -7.74
C ILE A 131 -2.88 -5.23 -8.63
N ILE A 132 -2.01 -6.04 -9.22
CA ILE A 132 -1.02 -5.57 -10.20
C ILE A 132 -1.74 -4.99 -11.44
N GLY A 133 -2.81 -5.63 -11.90
CA GLY A 133 -3.64 -5.13 -12.99
C GLY A 133 -4.29 -3.78 -12.64
N MET A 134 -4.83 -3.61 -11.43
CA MET A 134 -5.38 -2.34 -10.96
C MET A 134 -4.31 -1.25 -10.84
N LEU A 135 -3.12 -1.57 -10.31
CA LEU A 135 -2.00 -0.64 -10.27
C LEU A 135 -1.56 -0.21 -11.67
N SER A 136 -1.46 -1.17 -12.60
CA SER A 136 -1.17 -0.89 -14.01
C SER A 136 -2.28 -0.05 -14.64
N ALA A 137 -3.53 -0.27 -14.27
CA ALA A 137 -4.66 0.49 -14.78
C ALA A 137 -4.57 1.96 -14.33
N ILE A 138 -4.33 2.21 -13.03
CA ILE A 138 -4.15 3.55 -12.46
C ILE A 138 -2.99 4.29 -13.14
N LEU A 139 -1.89 3.59 -13.42
CA LEU A 139 -0.71 4.21 -14.04
C LEU A 139 -0.87 4.49 -15.53
N PHE A 140 -1.58 3.65 -16.29
CA PHE A 140 -1.45 3.64 -17.74
C PHE A 140 -2.76 3.78 -18.53
N LEU A 141 -3.94 3.63 -17.92
CA LEU A 141 -5.19 3.76 -18.68
C LEU A 141 -5.51 5.20 -19.05
N ASP A 142 -5.28 6.13 -18.13
CA ASP A 142 -5.63 7.55 -18.32
C ASP A 142 -4.55 8.32 -19.11
N GLY A 143 -3.51 7.65 -19.62
CA GLY A 143 -2.43 8.29 -20.39
C GLY A 143 -1.47 9.18 -19.59
N ALA A 144 -1.74 9.38 -18.29
CA ALA A 144 -1.04 10.31 -17.40
C ALA A 144 -0.31 9.61 -16.21
N PRO A 145 0.75 8.82 -16.46
CA PRO A 145 1.43 8.01 -15.43
C PRO A 145 2.16 8.82 -14.35
N ILE A 146 2.77 9.95 -14.70
CA ILE A 146 3.48 10.85 -13.78
C ILE A 146 2.49 11.59 -12.90
N LEU A 147 1.34 12.05 -13.44
CA LEU A 147 0.25 12.60 -12.64
C LEU A 147 -0.26 11.57 -11.62
N ALA A 148 -0.53 10.34 -12.06
CA ALA A 148 -0.94 9.24 -11.18
C ALA A 148 0.11 8.92 -10.09
N MET A 149 1.40 9.16 -10.36
CA MET A 149 2.49 8.97 -9.40
C MET A 149 2.57 10.08 -8.32
N VAL A 150 2.22 11.32 -8.66
CA VAL A 150 2.22 12.44 -7.71
C VAL A 150 0.96 12.49 -6.87
N GLU A 151 -0.15 11.95 -7.39
CA GLU A 151 -1.43 11.86 -6.68
C GLU A 151 -1.39 10.91 -5.47
N PRO A 152 -2.18 11.17 -4.42
CA PRO A 152 -2.11 10.39 -3.17
C PRO A 152 -2.50 8.90 -3.28
N GLY A 153 -3.31 8.52 -4.28
CA GLY A 153 -3.93 7.19 -4.37
C GLY A 153 -2.96 6.03 -4.63
N ILE A 154 -1.87 6.26 -5.37
CA ILE A 154 -0.98 5.20 -5.84
C ILE A 154 -0.18 4.54 -4.71
N ILE A 155 0.14 5.29 -3.65
CA ILE A 155 0.96 4.80 -2.54
C ILE A 155 0.22 3.69 -1.80
N GLN A 156 -1.06 3.89 -1.51
CA GLN A 156 -1.89 2.93 -0.79
C GLN A 156 -2.02 1.62 -1.58
N GLN A 157 -2.25 1.72 -2.89
CA GLN A 157 -2.35 0.55 -3.76
C GLN A 157 -1.01 -0.19 -3.87
N THR A 158 0.10 0.54 -3.92
CA THR A 158 1.46 -0.05 -3.94
C THR A 158 1.74 -0.83 -2.65
N ILE A 159 1.37 -0.27 -1.48
CA ILE A 159 1.51 -0.95 -0.19
C ILE A 159 0.69 -2.24 -0.16
N LEU A 160 -0.57 -2.18 -0.65
CA LEU A 160 -1.44 -3.34 -0.71
C LEU A 160 -0.84 -4.44 -1.62
N ALA A 161 -0.27 -4.07 -2.77
CA ALA A 161 0.39 -5.00 -3.67
C ALA A 161 1.62 -5.67 -3.02
N ILE A 162 2.47 -4.91 -2.32
CA ILE A 162 3.62 -5.45 -1.58
C ILE A 162 3.14 -6.40 -0.48
N PHE A 163 2.09 -6.03 0.26
CA PHE A 163 1.52 -6.84 1.33
C PHE A 163 0.99 -8.17 0.80
N ILE A 164 0.16 -8.15 -0.25
CA ILE A 164 -0.36 -9.35 -0.89
C ILE A 164 0.74 -10.17 -1.54
N GLY A 165 1.74 -9.53 -2.15
CA GLY A 165 2.92 -10.20 -2.71
C GLY A 165 3.68 -11.02 -1.65
N TYR A 166 3.87 -10.47 -0.46
CA TYR A 166 4.48 -11.18 0.66
C TYR A 166 3.62 -12.35 1.17
N LEU A 167 2.30 -12.17 1.26
CA LEU A 167 1.38 -13.27 1.62
C LEU A 167 1.40 -14.39 0.57
N THR A 168 1.43 -14.04 -0.72
CA THR A 168 1.55 -14.99 -1.82
C THR A 168 2.87 -15.75 -1.74
N TYR A 169 3.99 -15.06 -1.52
CA TYR A 169 5.31 -15.66 -1.34
C TYR A 169 5.33 -16.70 -0.21
N THR A 170 4.89 -16.31 0.99
CA THR A 170 4.88 -17.20 2.16
C THR A 170 3.94 -18.39 1.97
N THR A 171 2.76 -18.18 1.38
CA THR A 171 1.80 -19.25 1.12
C THR A 171 2.28 -20.22 0.03
N LEU A 172 2.95 -19.71 -1.01
CA LEU A 172 3.54 -20.55 -2.05
C LEU A 172 4.68 -21.40 -1.49
N GLN A 173 5.56 -20.82 -0.67
CA GLN A 173 6.58 -21.58 0.04
C GLN A 173 5.99 -22.66 0.95
N ALA A 174 4.90 -22.35 1.66
CA ALA A 174 4.20 -23.33 2.49
C ALA A 174 3.65 -24.50 1.66
N SER A 175 2.98 -24.19 0.54
CA SER A 175 2.43 -25.18 -0.38
C SER A 175 3.52 -26.09 -0.97
N ILE A 176 4.61 -25.51 -1.48
CA ILE A 176 5.75 -26.27 -2.04
C ILE A 176 6.39 -27.15 -0.97
N SER A 177 6.60 -26.61 0.24
CA SER A 177 7.27 -27.33 1.33
C SER A 177 6.44 -28.51 1.85
N ILE A 178 5.12 -28.32 2.06
CA ILE A 178 4.24 -29.41 2.51
C ILE A 178 4.10 -30.46 1.42
N ARG A 179 4.01 -30.08 0.14
CA ARG A 179 3.96 -31.04 -0.97
C ARG A 179 5.24 -31.86 -1.06
N ALA A 180 6.40 -31.22 -0.93
CA ALA A 180 7.68 -31.91 -0.90
C ALA A 180 7.79 -32.86 0.31
N LEU A 181 7.35 -32.42 1.50
CA LEU A 181 7.32 -33.25 2.69
C LEU A 181 6.40 -34.46 2.51
N ARG A 182 5.19 -34.26 1.99
CA ARG A 182 4.23 -35.33 1.72
C ARG A 182 4.80 -36.35 0.71
N ARG A 183 5.50 -35.90 -0.33
CA ARG A 183 6.18 -36.80 -1.28
C ARG A 183 7.26 -37.63 -0.59
N ASN A 184 8.12 -37.02 0.22
CA ASN A 184 9.16 -37.73 0.96
C ASN A 184 8.55 -38.81 1.89
N LEU A 185 7.47 -38.48 2.58
CA LEU A 185 6.74 -39.42 3.44
C LEU A 185 6.16 -40.61 2.64
N MET A 186 5.57 -40.36 1.46
CA MET A 186 5.09 -41.43 0.57
C MET A 186 6.23 -42.32 0.02
N GLU A 187 7.44 -41.77 -0.11
CA GLU A 187 8.65 -42.53 -0.47
C GLU A 187 9.25 -43.30 0.72
N GLY A 188 8.61 -43.27 1.89
CA GLY A 188 9.09 -43.93 3.12
C GLY A 188 10.18 -43.15 3.87
N LYS A 189 10.46 -41.89 3.49
CA LYS A 189 11.44 -41.04 4.18
C LYS A 189 10.72 -40.27 5.31
N PRO A 190 11.01 -40.54 6.59
CA PRO A 190 10.37 -39.87 7.72
C PRO A 190 10.76 -38.38 7.80
N ILE A 191 10.05 -37.62 8.63
CA ILE A 191 10.40 -36.23 8.95
C ILE A 191 11.79 -36.19 9.59
N ASP A 192 12.63 -35.28 9.13
CA ASP A 192 13.90 -34.98 9.82
C ASP A 192 13.62 -34.16 11.09
N HIS A 193 13.54 -34.86 12.22
CA HIS A 193 13.32 -34.26 13.55
C HIS A 193 14.51 -33.46 14.08
N HIS A 194 15.67 -33.54 13.41
CA HIS A 194 16.89 -32.79 13.75
C HIS A 194 17.24 -31.74 12.69
N ALA A 195 16.25 -31.36 11.87
CA ALA A 195 16.44 -30.41 10.79
C ALA A 195 17.04 -29.07 11.29
N PRO A 196 18.04 -28.51 10.58
CA PRO A 196 18.73 -27.31 11.03
C PRO A 196 17.84 -26.06 10.93
N TRP A 197 17.17 -25.72 12.03
CA TRP A 197 16.21 -24.61 12.10
C TRP A 197 16.85 -23.20 12.14
N LYS A 198 18.06 -23.07 12.70
CA LYS A 198 18.68 -21.74 12.98
C LYS A 198 18.92 -20.90 11.72
N LYS A 199 19.29 -21.54 10.61
CA LYS A 199 19.57 -20.86 9.34
C LYS A 199 18.29 -20.26 8.74
N TYR A 200 17.26 -21.09 8.57
CA TYR A 200 15.97 -20.67 8.03
C TYR A 200 15.26 -19.67 8.95
N TYR A 201 15.34 -19.89 10.26
CA TYR A 201 14.84 -18.93 11.25
C TYR A 201 15.44 -17.53 11.06
N ARG A 202 16.77 -17.42 10.91
CA ARG A 202 17.44 -16.12 10.71
C ARG A 202 17.01 -15.47 9.39
N ILE A 203 17.05 -16.21 8.29
CA ILE A 203 16.70 -15.68 6.96
C ILE A 203 15.25 -15.17 6.98
N ASN A 204 14.30 -15.99 7.42
CA ASN A 204 12.89 -15.64 7.34
C ASN A 204 12.51 -14.57 8.37
N SER A 205 13.15 -14.55 9.55
CA SER A 205 12.97 -13.45 10.49
C SER A 205 13.50 -12.13 9.94
N THR A 206 14.63 -12.15 9.22
CA THR A 206 15.15 -10.96 8.53
C THR A 206 14.21 -10.51 7.42
N ILE A 207 13.72 -11.41 6.58
CA ILE A 207 12.76 -11.07 5.51
C ILE A 207 11.48 -10.48 6.10
N ALA A 208 10.90 -11.14 7.12
CA ALA A 208 9.71 -10.65 7.80
C ALA A 208 9.92 -9.28 8.46
N PHE A 209 11.09 -9.06 9.07
CA PHE A 209 11.45 -7.78 9.66
C PHE A 209 11.56 -6.68 8.59
N LEU A 210 12.29 -6.93 7.49
CA LEU A 210 12.41 -5.98 6.39
C LEU A 210 11.04 -5.65 5.78
N PHE A 211 10.17 -6.65 5.62
CA PHE A 211 8.80 -6.46 5.16
C PHE A 211 8.00 -5.54 6.11
N ILE A 212 8.06 -5.79 7.42
CA ILE A 212 7.40 -4.95 8.43
C ILE A 212 7.94 -3.52 8.39
N VAL A 213 9.25 -3.33 8.23
CA VAL A 213 9.87 -2.01 8.12
C VAL A 213 9.38 -1.29 6.87
N VAL A 214 9.37 -1.94 5.70
CA VAL A 214 8.89 -1.34 4.44
C VAL A 214 7.42 -0.94 4.54
N VAL A 215 6.54 -1.87 4.92
CA VAL A 215 5.10 -1.59 5.05
C VAL A 215 4.84 -0.54 6.13
N GLY A 216 5.56 -0.58 7.24
CA GLY A 216 5.46 0.38 8.32
C GLY A 216 5.88 1.80 7.89
N MET A 217 7.02 1.93 7.22
CA MET A 217 7.49 3.20 6.66
C MET A 217 6.51 3.76 5.64
N SER A 218 6.02 2.93 4.71
CA SER A 218 5.04 3.39 3.72
C SER A 218 3.70 3.78 4.36
N SER A 219 3.28 3.10 5.43
CA SER A 219 2.08 3.47 6.20
C SER A 219 2.24 4.83 6.89
N VAL A 220 3.44 5.17 7.36
CA VAL A 220 3.73 6.52 7.89
C VAL A 220 3.54 7.57 6.79
N LEU A 221 3.96 7.31 5.55
CA LEU A 221 3.72 8.23 4.42
C LEU A 221 2.22 8.48 4.23
N SER A 222 1.39 7.43 4.21
CA SER A 222 -0.06 7.58 4.09
C SER A 222 -0.69 8.38 5.23
N ILE A 223 -0.19 8.23 6.46
CA ILE A 223 -0.65 9.04 7.60
C ILE A 223 -0.26 10.51 7.41
N VAL A 224 0.97 10.78 6.97
CA VAL A 224 1.42 12.16 6.70
C VAL A 224 0.57 12.81 5.61
N GLN A 225 0.23 12.08 4.54
CA GLN A 225 -0.68 12.55 3.49
C GLN A 225 -2.04 12.95 4.07
N LEU A 226 -2.67 12.05 4.84
CA LEU A 226 -3.97 12.30 5.44
C LEU A 226 -3.98 13.48 6.44
N VAL A 227 -2.88 13.69 7.17
CA VAL A 227 -2.76 14.80 8.12
C VAL A 227 -2.51 16.13 7.43
N LYS A 228 -1.80 16.11 6.30
CA LYS A 228 -1.49 17.32 5.53
C LYS A 228 -2.64 17.75 4.63
N MET A 229 -3.44 16.80 4.13
CA MET A 229 -4.58 17.09 3.27
C MET A 229 -5.55 18.03 3.99
N ASP A 230 -5.82 19.18 3.38
CA ASP A 230 -6.69 20.21 3.94
C ASP A 230 -7.41 20.94 2.81
N THR A 231 -8.71 21.17 2.98
CA THR A 231 -9.53 21.88 1.98
C THR A 231 -10.29 22.99 2.70
N LYS A 232 -10.19 24.20 2.17
CA LYS A 232 -10.77 25.40 2.77
C LYS A 232 -11.44 26.27 1.72
N THR A 233 -12.42 27.04 2.16
CA THR A 233 -12.96 28.14 1.36
C THR A 233 -11.84 29.11 1.05
N LEU A 234 -11.68 29.42 -0.22
CA LEU A 234 -10.71 30.37 -0.73
C LEU A 234 -11.06 31.77 -0.21
N PRO A 235 -10.17 32.46 0.53
CA PRO A 235 -10.46 33.81 1.00
C PRO A 235 -10.61 34.81 -0.15
N GLU A 236 -11.47 35.82 0.02
CA GLU A 236 -11.59 36.94 -0.92
C GLU A 236 -10.32 37.82 -0.93
N ALA A 237 -9.67 37.97 0.23
CA ALA A 237 -8.38 38.64 0.31
C ALA A 237 -7.25 37.73 -0.21
N SER A 238 -6.24 38.31 -0.87
CA SER A 238 -5.06 37.57 -1.32
C SER A 238 -4.29 36.99 -0.12
N VAL A 239 -4.13 35.67 -0.14
CA VAL A 239 -3.48 34.89 0.94
C VAL A 239 -2.02 34.55 0.66
N GLY A 240 -1.43 35.10 -0.41
CA GLY A 240 -0.04 34.83 -0.81
C GLY A 240 0.20 33.38 -1.26
N LEU A 241 -0.86 32.68 -1.68
CA LEU A 241 -0.75 31.35 -2.27
C LEU A 241 -0.18 31.46 -3.70
N PRO A 242 0.62 30.49 -4.17
CA PRO A 242 1.21 30.50 -5.51
C PRO A 242 0.19 30.07 -6.57
N ILE A 243 -0.98 30.70 -6.59
CA ILE A 243 -2.12 30.39 -7.47
C ILE A 243 -2.50 31.65 -8.24
N VAL A 244 -3.05 31.48 -9.43
CA VAL A 244 -3.61 32.59 -10.21
C VAL A 244 -5.05 32.80 -9.76
N ARG A 245 -5.43 34.05 -9.46
CA ARG A 245 -6.76 34.41 -8.99
C ARG A 245 -7.59 35.02 -10.10
N LEU A 246 -8.91 34.94 -9.97
CA LEU A 246 -9.83 35.57 -10.90
C LEU A 246 -9.61 37.10 -10.92
N ALA A 247 -9.39 37.68 -9.73
CA ALA A 247 -9.08 39.11 -9.58
C ALA A 247 -7.72 39.53 -10.17
N ASP A 248 -6.83 38.59 -10.50
CA ASP A 248 -5.57 38.88 -11.19
C ASP A 248 -5.81 39.06 -12.71
N ILE A 249 -6.83 38.39 -13.26
CA ILE A 249 -7.08 38.31 -14.71
C ILE A 249 -8.23 39.20 -15.16
N GLU A 250 -9.32 39.24 -14.38
CA GLU A 250 -10.53 40.01 -14.71
C GLU A 250 -10.41 41.46 -14.24
N GLU A 251 -10.40 42.40 -15.19
CA GLU A 251 -10.30 43.83 -14.91
C GLU A 251 -11.66 44.48 -14.56
N ASN A 252 -12.76 43.73 -14.61
CA ASN A 252 -14.09 44.28 -14.37
C ASN A 252 -14.28 44.66 -12.88
N PRO A 253 -14.48 45.95 -12.55
CA PRO A 253 -14.59 46.40 -11.16
C PRO A 253 -15.87 45.93 -10.45
N ASP A 254 -16.88 45.48 -11.21
CA ASP A 254 -18.14 44.96 -10.68
C ASP A 254 -18.09 43.44 -10.43
N LEU A 255 -16.95 42.78 -10.70
CA LEU A 255 -16.74 41.38 -10.37
C LEU A 255 -16.81 41.17 -8.86
N VAL A 256 -17.75 40.33 -8.45
CA VAL A 256 -17.94 39.94 -7.04
C VAL A 256 -18.02 38.43 -6.93
N ARG A 257 -17.75 37.92 -5.72
CA ARG A 257 -18.05 36.53 -5.42
C ARG A 257 -19.56 36.35 -5.31
N GLY A 258 -20.09 35.39 -6.07
CA GLY A 258 -21.51 35.00 -6.00
C GLY A 258 -21.87 34.28 -4.70
N GLU A 259 -23.16 34.02 -4.51
CA GLU A 259 -23.62 33.16 -3.42
C GLU A 259 -23.11 31.72 -3.60
N PRO A 260 -22.62 31.04 -2.54
CA PRO A 260 -22.08 29.69 -2.65
C PRO A 260 -23.08 28.70 -3.27
N SER A 261 -22.68 28.07 -4.37
CA SER A 261 -23.50 27.10 -5.10
C SER A 261 -23.55 25.74 -4.38
N TYR A 262 -22.46 25.33 -3.73
CA TYR A 262 -22.36 24.07 -3.00
C TYR A 262 -21.44 24.19 -1.77
N VAL A 263 -22.04 24.08 -0.56
CA VAL A 263 -21.29 24.08 0.70
C VAL A 263 -21.33 22.71 1.35
N ARG A 264 -20.17 22.16 1.68
CA ARG A 264 -20.02 20.91 2.43
C ARG A 264 -18.88 21.02 3.43
N ASP A 265 -19.11 20.52 4.65
CA ASP A 265 -18.14 20.57 5.75
C ASP A 265 -17.65 22.00 6.07
N GLY A 266 -18.49 23.00 5.78
CA GLY A 266 -18.17 24.42 5.98
C GLY A 266 -17.32 25.05 4.86
N VAL A 267 -17.07 24.32 3.77
CA VAL A 267 -16.31 24.79 2.60
C VAL A 267 -17.25 25.10 1.44
N ASP A 268 -17.09 26.27 0.83
CA ASP A 268 -17.69 26.60 -0.47
C ASP A 268 -16.86 25.94 -1.58
N TRP A 269 -17.44 24.98 -2.29
CA TRP A 269 -16.72 24.17 -3.29
C TRP A 269 -16.54 24.87 -4.64
N GLY A 270 -17.31 25.94 -4.92
CA GLY A 270 -17.10 26.82 -6.08
C GLY A 270 -15.97 27.82 -5.84
N ASN A 271 -15.60 28.05 -4.58
CA ASN A 271 -14.49 28.92 -4.19
C ASN A 271 -13.64 28.25 -3.13
N ARG A 272 -12.81 27.28 -3.53
CA ARG A 272 -11.98 26.48 -2.62
C ARG A 272 -10.51 26.48 -3.02
N TYR A 273 -9.67 26.16 -2.04
CA TYR A 273 -8.35 25.58 -2.30
C TYR A 273 -8.16 24.33 -1.44
N SER A 274 -7.58 23.31 -2.06
CA SER A 274 -7.11 22.10 -1.42
C SER A 274 -5.59 22.11 -1.40
N TYR A 275 -5.00 21.70 -0.29
CA TYR A 275 -3.57 21.41 -0.18
C TYR A 275 -3.38 19.91 -0.03
N ASP A 276 -2.47 19.37 -0.84
CA ASP A 276 -2.09 17.96 -0.83
C ASP A 276 -0.58 17.77 -0.70
N TRP A 277 -0.18 16.55 -0.35
CA TRP A 277 1.22 16.18 -0.20
C TRP A 277 1.49 14.78 -0.74
N SER A 278 2.62 14.61 -1.42
CA SER A 278 3.19 13.31 -1.71
C SER A 278 4.73 13.36 -1.69
N PRO A 279 5.42 12.21 -1.63
CA PRO A 279 6.87 12.18 -1.71
C PRO A 279 7.43 12.75 -3.02
N LEU A 280 6.67 12.68 -4.12
CA LEU A 280 7.08 13.18 -5.43
C LEU A 280 6.65 14.63 -5.68
N ALA A 281 5.59 15.09 -5.03
CA ALA A 281 5.14 16.48 -5.03
C ALA A 281 4.87 16.97 -3.60
N PRO A 282 5.89 17.50 -2.89
CA PRO A 282 5.75 17.99 -1.52
C PRO A 282 4.87 19.23 -1.34
N LEU A 283 4.50 19.90 -2.42
CA LEU A 283 3.51 20.97 -2.43
C LEU A 283 2.58 20.72 -3.61
N GLN A 284 1.29 20.61 -3.30
CA GLN A 284 0.22 20.47 -4.27
C GLN A 284 -0.91 21.41 -3.86
N TYR A 285 -1.36 22.26 -4.78
CA TYR A 285 -2.59 23.03 -4.63
C TYR A 285 -3.55 22.72 -5.78
N ASP A 286 -4.82 22.57 -5.45
CA ASP A 286 -5.94 22.52 -6.39
C ASP A 286 -6.94 23.59 -5.98
N THR A 287 -7.30 24.49 -6.89
CA THR A 287 -8.21 25.59 -6.59
C THR A 287 -9.30 25.71 -7.63
N ASN A 288 -10.48 26.15 -7.17
CA ASN A 288 -11.59 26.59 -8.00
C ASN A 288 -12.03 27.94 -7.45
N GLU A 289 -12.24 28.90 -8.34
CA GLU A 289 -12.78 30.21 -8.01
C GLU A 289 -13.82 30.62 -9.05
N GLU A 290 -14.99 31.02 -8.57
CA GLU A 290 -16.12 31.46 -9.39
C GLU A 290 -16.49 32.89 -9.00
N GLY A 291 -16.66 33.75 -10.00
CA GLY A 291 -17.15 35.11 -9.84
C GLY A 291 -18.46 35.33 -10.59
N VAL A 292 -19.09 36.46 -10.31
CA VAL A 292 -20.25 36.96 -11.06
C VAL A 292 -20.06 38.45 -11.32
N VAL A 293 -20.45 38.90 -12.50
CA VAL A 293 -20.57 40.33 -12.82
C VAL A 293 -22.06 40.67 -12.92
N PRO A 294 -22.66 41.26 -11.87
CA PRO A 294 -24.10 41.49 -11.84
C PRO A 294 -24.58 42.38 -12.99
N GLY A 295 -25.58 41.89 -13.72
CA GLY A 295 -26.18 42.64 -14.84
C GLY A 295 -25.43 42.57 -16.17
N GLU A 296 -24.30 41.84 -16.22
CA GLU A 296 -23.65 41.44 -17.46
C GLU A 296 -24.08 40.02 -17.85
N THR A 297 -24.17 39.73 -19.14
CA THR A 297 -24.54 38.41 -19.67
C THR A 297 -23.48 37.90 -20.63
N TRP A 298 -23.30 36.58 -20.69
CA TRP A 298 -22.47 35.96 -21.73
C TRP A 298 -22.88 36.43 -23.13
N LYS A 299 -21.90 36.59 -24.03
CA LYS A 299 -22.13 37.06 -25.41
C LYS A 299 -23.03 36.13 -26.23
N ASP A 300 -23.08 34.85 -25.87
CA ASP A 300 -23.95 33.84 -26.47
C ASP A 300 -25.37 33.82 -25.88
N GLY A 301 -25.64 34.64 -24.85
CA GLY A 301 -26.93 34.75 -24.18
C GLY A 301 -27.25 33.60 -23.22
N SER A 302 -26.25 32.77 -22.85
CA SER A 302 -26.44 31.60 -21.98
C SER A 302 -26.79 31.91 -20.53
N GLY A 303 -26.65 33.16 -20.08
CA GLY A 303 -27.02 33.59 -18.73
C GLY A 303 -26.25 34.81 -18.26
N GLU A 304 -26.30 35.06 -16.95
CA GLU A 304 -25.46 36.05 -16.27
C GLU A 304 -23.98 35.66 -16.40
N TYR A 305 -23.10 36.66 -16.59
CA TYR A 305 -21.67 36.42 -16.77
C TYR A 305 -21.03 35.94 -15.47
N THR A 306 -20.56 34.69 -15.48
CA THR A 306 -20.02 33.98 -14.30
C THR A 306 -18.64 33.40 -14.62
N PRO A 307 -17.59 34.24 -14.73
CA PRO A 307 -16.27 33.76 -15.07
C PRO A 307 -15.70 32.90 -13.95
N SER A 308 -14.85 31.94 -14.31
CA SER A 308 -14.22 31.03 -13.35
C SER A 308 -12.77 30.76 -13.67
N ILE A 309 -12.01 30.35 -12.66
CA ILE A 309 -10.64 29.92 -12.81
C ILE A 309 -10.35 28.71 -11.93
N ASP A 310 -9.72 27.72 -12.54
CA ASP A 310 -9.13 26.56 -11.88
C ASP A 310 -7.61 26.66 -11.95
N THR A 311 -6.93 26.40 -10.84
CA THR A 311 -5.46 26.37 -10.82
C THR A 311 -4.98 25.12 -10.09
N GLN A 312 -4.10 24.37 -10.74
CA GLN A 312 -3.33 23.29 -10.13
C GLN A 312 -1.86 23.63 -10.10
N VAL A 313 -1.23 23.37 -8.96
CA VAL A 313 0.14 23.74 -8.69
C VAL A 313 0.86 22.57 -8.07
N PHE A 314 2.02 22.21 -8.63
CA PHE A 314 2.88 21.16 -8.11
C PHE A 314 4.30 21.67 -7.95
N GLN A 315 4.89 21.48 -6.77
CA GLN A 315 6.34 21.55 -6.60
C GLN A 315 6.87 20.12 -6.46
N LEU A 316 7.69 19.69 -7.40
CA LEU A 316 8.20 18.33 -7.50
C LEU A 316 9.50 18.13 -6.73
N SER A 317 9.66 16.95 -6.13
CA SER A 317 10.94 16.54 -5.52
C SER A 317 12.03 16.27 -6.56
N ILE A 318 11.64 15.98 -7.81
CA ILE A 318 12.53 15.61 -8.91
C ILE A 318 12.23 16.55 -10.09
N PRO A 319 13.12 17.52 -10.39
CA PRO A 319 12.92 18.48 -11.47
C PRO A 319 12.69 17.82 -12.83
N ALA A 320 13.39 16.71 -13.12
CA ALA A 320 13.27 16.00 -14.39
C ALA A 320 11.86 15.42 -14.70
N LEU A 321 10.92 15.50 -13.76
CA LEU A 321 9.53 15.10 -13.97
C LEU A 321 8.60 16.27 -14.33
N SER A 322 9.06 17.52 -14.29
CA SER A 322 8.22 18.70 -14.47
C SER A 322 7.52 18.70 -15.83
N ASP A 323 8.28 18.54 -16.89
CA ASP A 323 7.78 18.64 -18.26
C ASP A 323 6.90 17.43 -18.59
N HIS A 324 7.27 16.25 -18.07
CA HIS A 324 6.44 15.06 -18.20
C HIS A 324 5.10 15.21 -17.46
N LEU A 325 5.08 15.87 -16.31
CA LEU A 325 3.82 16.17 -15.60
C LEU A 325 2.98 17.19 -16.38
N VAL A 326 3.60 18.17 -17.05
CA VAL A 326 2.89 19.08 -17.96
C VAL A 326 2.21 18.29 -19.09
N PHE A 327 2.92 17.38 -19.76
CA PHE A 327 2.32 16.55 -20.81
C PHE A 327 1.19 15.66 -20.30
N ASP A 328 1.34 15.11 -19.09
CA ASP A 328 0.30 14.32 -18.43
C ASP A 328 -0.95 15.15 -18.10
N LEU A 329 -0.77 16.40 -17.64
CA LEU A 329 -1.88 17.34 -17.40
C LEU A 329 -2.58 17.70 -18.72
N VAL A 330 -1.81 17.94 -19.79
CA VAL A 330 -2.39 18.16 -21.12
C VAL A 330 -3.21 16.94 -21.53
N GLU A 331 -2.67 15.72 -21.45
CA GLU A 331 -3.42 14.51 -21.83
C GLU A 331 -4.66 14.29 -20.96
N ARG A 332 -4.60 14.65 -19.65
CA ARG A 332 -5.74 14.55 -18.73
C ARG A 332 -6.88 15.50 -19.09
N TYR A 333 -6.56 16.73 -19.48
CA TYR A 333 -7.55 17.77 -19.77
C TYR A 333 -7.90 17.91 -21.25
N ARG A 334 -7.19 17.20 -22.11
CA ARG A 334 -7.49 17.11 -23.54
C ARG A 334 -8.86 16.47 -23.77
N TYR A 335 -9.78 17.22 -24.37
CA TYR A 335 -11.01 16.66 -24.92
C TYR A 335 -10.71 15.87 -26.20
N GLU A 336 -11.43 14.75 -26.42
CA GLU A 336 -11.18 13.79 -27.51
C GLU A 336 -11.16 14.41 -28.93
N ASP A 337 -11.79 15.58 -29.15
CA ASP A 337 -11.93 16.22 -30.47
C ASP A 337 -10.83 17.24 -30.85
N ASN A 338 -10.01 17.77 -29.91
CA ASN A 338 -9.18 18.97 -30.17
C ASN A 338 -7.66 18.73 -30.09
N ARG A 339 -7.15 17.75 -30.85
CA ARG A 339 -5.70 17.46 -30.86
C ARG A 339 -4.83 18.61 -31.39
N GLU A 340 -5.38 19.49 -32.23
CA GLU A 340 -4.65 20.54 -32.96
C GLU A 340 -4.64 21.90 -32.25
N GLU A 341 -5.32 22.05 -31.10
CA GLU A 341 -5.51 23.36 -30.45
C GLU A 341 -4.53 23.63 -29.28
N PHE A 342 -3.79 22.63 -28.82
CA PHE A 342 -2.75 22.81 -27.79
C PHE A 342 -1.40 23.14 -28.46
N VAL A 343 -0.90 24.35 -28.23
CA VAL A 343 0.30 24.87 -28.90
C VAL A 343 1.43 25.09 -27.89
N GLU A 344 2.55 24.42 -28.14
CA GLU A 344 3.80 24.70 -27.43
C GLU A 344 4.34 26.08 -27.85
N THR A 345 4.59 26.95 -26.87
CA THR A 345 4.99 28.35 -27.08
C THR A 345 6.28 28.64 -26.33
N GLU A 346 7.22 29.35 -26.95
CA GLU A 346 8.46 29.74 -26.26
C GLU A 346 8.19 30.91 -25.30
N HIS A 347 8.71 30.80 -24.07
CA HIS A 347 8.68 31.88 -23.09
C HIS A 347 10.04 31.98 -22.37
N ALA A 348 10.59 33.19 -22.22
CA ALA A 348 11.97 33.38 -21.74
C ALA A 348 12.18 32.90 -20.29
N ASP A 349 11.12 32.90 -19.47
CA ASP A 349 11.18 32.56 -18.06
C ASP A 349 10.69 31.13 -17.72
N LEU A 350 10.25 30.34 -18.70
CA LEU A 350 9.69 29.00 -18.48
C LEU A 350 10.52 27.94 -19.20
N ASP A 351 10.55 26.72 -18.66
CA ASP A 351 11.21 25.58 -19.31
C ASP A 351 10.30 24.96 -20.38
N LEU A 352 8.99 24.89 -20.11
CA LEU A 352 7.96 24.48 -21.05
C LEU A 352 6.70 25.34 -20.84
N LEU A 353 6.05 25.72 -21.94
CA LEU A 353 4.76 26.39 -21.95
C LEU A 353 3.91 25.79 -23.08
N ILE A 354 2.73 25.30 -22.73
CA ILE A 354 1.71 24.83 -23.66
C ILE A 354 0.43 25.60 -23.36
N VAL A 355 -0.20 26.14 -24.41
CA VAL A 355 -1.42 26.93 -24.28
C VAL A 355 -2.52 26.38 -25.17
N HIS A 356 -3.76 26.59 -24.74
CA HIS A 356 -4.97 26.37 -25.51
C HIS A 356 -5.86 27.60 -25.35
N GLU A 357 -6.43 28.07 -26.46
CA GLU A 357 -7.30 29.24 -26.46
C GLU A 357 -8.53 29.01 -27.34
N ASP A 358 -9.68 29.25 -26.73
CA ASP A 358 -10.99 29.40 -27.35
C ASP A 358 -11.63 30.72 -26.86
N GLU A 359 -12.72 31.15 -27.50
CA GLU A 359 -13.39 32.43 -27.24
C GLU A 359 -13.69 32.64 -25.75
N GLN A 360 -14.09 31.58 -25.04
CA GLN A 360 -14.45 31.62 -23.63
C GLN A 360 -13.52 30.80 -22.73
N GLN A 361 -12.57 30.01 -23.26
CA GLN A 361 -11.73 29.13 -22.44
C GLN A 361 -10.26 29.30 -22.77
N LYS A 362 -9.42 29.57 -21.77
CA LYS A 362 -7.97 29.70 -21.90
C LYS A 362 -7.33 28.69 -20.96
N GLU A 363 -6.45 27.86 -21.47
CA GLU A 363 -5.69 26.91 -20.66
C GLU A 363 -4.20 27.16 -20.82
N VAL A 364 -3.48 27.20 -19.70
CA VAL A 364 -2.03 27.43 -19.64
C VAL A 364 -1.42 26.30 -18.83
N PHE A 365 -0.47 25.58 -19.43
CA PHE A 365 0.31 24.54 -18.79
C PHE A 365 1.77 24.96 -18.83
N ALA A 366 2.41 25.08 -17.67
CA ALA A 366 3.76 25.61 -17.57
C ALA A 366 4.62 24.80 -16.61
N SER A 367 5.91 24.67 -16.93
CA SER A 367 6.93 24.18 -16.01
C SER A 367 8.09 25.16 -15.87
N LYS A 368 8.69 25.16 -14.67
CA LYS A 368 9.96 25.85 -14.39
C LYS A 368 10.69 25.16 -13.22
N GLY A 369 11.83 24.53 -13.50
CA GLY A 369 12.62 23.82 -12.52
C GLY A 369 11.83 22.69 -11.86
N LYS A 370 11.44 22.87 -10.60
CA LYS A 370 10.59 21.91 -9.88
C LYS A 370 9.09 22.23 -9.97
N ALA A 371 8.74 23.42 -10.43
CA ALA A 371 7.37 23.89 -10.44
C ALA A 371 6.65 23.44 -11.71
N VAL A 372 5.39 23.05 -11.55
CA VAL A 372 4.42 22.82 -12.61
C VAL A 372 3.14 23.53 -12.23
N MET A 373 2.55 24.25 -13.19
CA MET A 373 1.29 24.95 -12.99
C MET A 373 0.37 24.68 -14.18
N TYR A 374 -0.89 24.38 -13.89
CA TYR A 374 -1.98 24.34 -14.86
C TYR A 374 -3.02 25.37 -14.44
N VAL A 375 -3.41 26.24 -15.36
CA VAL A 375 -4.46 27.24 -15.16
C VAL A 375 -5.50 27.05 -16.25
N LYS A 376 -6.76 26.91 -15.84
CA LYS A 376 -7.91 26.92 -16.75
C LYS A 376 -8.79 28.09 -16.37
N TYR A 377 -8.91 29.05 -17.29
CA TYR A 377 -9.76 30.22 -17.13
C TYR A 377 -10.95 30.14 -18.09
N HIS A 378 -12.13 30.41 -17.57
CA HIS A 378 -13.36 30.54 -18.35
C HIS A 378 -13.88 31.98 -18.27
N GLY A 379 -13.82 32.69 -19.39
CA GLY A 379 -14.21 34.08 -19.53
C GLY A 379 -13.56 34.77 -20.75
N TYR A 380 -13.62 36.10 -20.77
CA TYR A 380 -13.24 36.91 -21.92
C TYR A 380 -11.90 37.64 -21.82
N ALA A 381 -11.17 37.50 -20.70
CA ALA A 381 -9.82 38.05 -20.58
C ALA A 381 -8.85 37.42 -21.58
N ASP A 382 -7.81 38.17 -21.95
CA ASP A 382 -6.82 37.77 -22.95
C ASP A 382 -5.88 36.66 -22.42
N LEU A 383 -5.50 35.71 -23.28
CA LEU A 383 -4.58 34.63 -22.93
C LEU A 383 -3.25 35.16 -22.36
N GLN A 384 -2.74 36.27 -22.88
CA GLN A 384 -1.48 36.87 -22.41
C GLN A 384 -1.56 37.26 -20.94
N SER A 385 -2.72 37.75 -20.47
CA SER A 385 -2.94 38.07 -19.04
C SER A 385 -2.83 36.83 -18.17
N VAL A 386 -3.38 35.70 -18.63
CA VAL A 386 -3.29 34.41 -17.92
C VAL A 386 -1.85 33.91 -17.87
N ILE A 387 -1.10 34.03 -18.97
CA ILE A 387 0.32 33.64 -19.05
C ILE A 387 1.17 34.48 -18.09
N GLU A 388 1.01 35.80 -18.09
CA GLU A 388 1.80 36.71 -17.24
C GLU A 388 1.65 36.40 -15.75
N HIS A 389 0.41 36.21 -15.30
CA HIS A 389 0.16 35.84 -13.91
C HIS A 389 0.61 34.41 -13.60
N THR A 390 0.51 33.48 -14.54
CA THR A 390 1.09 32.13 -14.39
C THR A 390 2.60 32.20 -14.17
N VAL A 391 3.31 33.02 -14.95
CA VAL A 391 4.76 33.24 -14.81
C VAL A 391 5.10 33.88 -13.46
N GLU A 392 4.31 34.86 -13.00
CA GLU A 392 4.51 35.47 -11.69
C GLU A 392 4.41 34.43 -10.56
N LYS A 393 3.37 33.60 -10.58
CA LYS A 393 3.09 32.65 -9.50
C LYS A 393 3.98 31.42 -9.53
N ILE A 394 4.31 30.88 -10.71
CA ILE A 394 5.19 29.69 -10.83
C ILE A 394 6.61 29.98 -10.33
N ASN A 395 7.07 31.23 -10.44
CA ASN A 395 8.37 31.68 -9.90
C ASN A 395 8.45 31.61 -8.36
N LEU A 396 7.32 31.59 -7.65
CA LEU A 396 7.31 31.49 -6.19
C LEU A 396 7.70 30.10 -5.67
N ILE A 397 7.71 29.09 -6.55
CA ILE A 397 7.89 27.68 -6.18
C ILE A 397 8.88 26.92 -7.09
N SER A 398 9.60 27.62 -7.98
CA SER A 398 10.47 27.02 -8.99
C SER A 398 11.83 26.52 -8.46
N ASP A 399 12.25 26.98 -7.28
CA ASP A 399 13.56 26.70 -6.66
C ASP A 399 13.72 25.29 -6.05
#